data_AF-L7LGP6-F1
#
_entry.id   AF-L7LGP6-F1
#
_cell.length_a   1.000
_cell.length_b   1.000
_cell.length_c   1.000
_cell.angle_alpha   90.00
_cell.angle_beta   90.00
_cell.angle_gamma   90.00
#
_symmetry.space_group_name_H-M   'P 1'
#
loop_
_entity.id
_entity.type
_entity.pdbx_description
1 polymer ?
#
loop_
_entity_poly.entity_id
_entity_poly.type
_entity_poly.pdbx_seq_one_letter_code
_entity_poly.pdbx_strand_id
1 'polypeptide(L)'
;MTRAGSLEGRGPSAAAIRFQEASTMTSVIPGPLQQPLRFGVYTGIELELQAADEVPTAARLGLEPPRFCGQCGRRMVVQVRPDGWDARCSRHGTVDSSELGQR
;
A
#
# COMPACT_ATOMS: atom_id res chain seq x y z
N MET A 1 -37.18 -47.71 -47.90
CA MET A 1 -35.87 -48.31 -47.54
C MET A 1 -35.37 -47.59 -46.29
N THR A 2 -35.61 -48.11 -45.08
CA THR A 2 -34.73 -49.07 -44.35
C THR A 2 -33.34 -48.44 -44.19
N ARG A 3 -32.78 -48.09 -43.02
CA ARG A 3 -32.76 -48.67 -41.65
C ARG A 3 -32.16 -47.58 -40.72
N ALA A 4 -32.57 -47.47 -39.45
CA ALA A 4 -31.86 -47.95 -38.23
C ALA A 4 -30.41 -47.44 -38.09
N GLY A 5 -29.89 -47.02 -36.94
CA GLY A 5 -30.32 -47.04 -35.55
C GLY A 5 -29.40 -46.07 -34.79
N SER A 6 -29.91 -45.40 -33.75
CA SER A 6 -29.94 -45.90 -32.38
C SER A 6 -28.57 -45.90 -31.71
N LEU A 7 -28.44 -44.95 -30.76
CA LEU A 7 -27.79 -45.08 -29.44
C LEU A 7 -26.27 -45.39 -29.49
N GLU A 8 -25.36 -44.66 -28.86
CA GLU A 8 -25.21 -44.51 -27.41
C GLU A 8 -24.04 -43.54 -27.13
N GLY A 9 -24.08 -42.85 -26.00
CA GLY A 9 -22.94 -42.05 -25.49
C GLY A 9 -23.42 -40.85 -24.69
N ARG A 10 -24.24 -41.04 -23.66
CA ARG A 10 -23.77 -41.27 -22.28
C ARG A 10 -22.82 -40.14 -21.81
N GLY A 11 -23.39 -38.98 -21.49
CA GLY A 11 -22.94 -38.26 -20.28
C GLY A 11 -23.34 -39.07 -19.04
N PRO A 12 -22.73 -38.88 -17.86
CA PRO A 12 -22.53 -37.53 -17.35
C PRO A 12 -21.18 -37.27 -16.64
N SER A 13 -20.94 -35.98 -16.50
CA SER A 13 -20.36 -35.34 -15.32
C SER A 13 -18.94 -35.74 -14.91
N ALA A 14 -18.01 -34.85 -15.23
CA ALA A 14 -17.51 -34.00 -14.17
C ALA A 14 -17.28 -32.63 -14.79
N ALA A 15 -18.24 -31.72 -14.59
CA ALA A 15 -17.86 -30.32 -14.48
C ALA A 15 -16.84 -30.28 -13.35
N ALA A 16 -15.56 -30.39 -13.70
CA ALA A 16 -14.49 -29.90 -12.86
C ALA A 16 -14.75 -28.40 -12.80
N ILE A 17 -15.65 -28.01 -11.90
CA ILE A 17 -15.57 -26.76 -11.19
C ILE A 17 -14.17 -26.83 -10.61
N ARG A 18 -13.20 -26.36 -11.39
CA ARG A 18 -11.93 -25.92 -10.84
C ARG A 18 -12.36 -24.90 -9.82
N PHE A 19 -12.42 -25.32 -8.56
CA PHE A 19 -12.34 -24.39 -7.45
C PHE A 19 -11.07 -23.62 -7.75
N GLN A 20 -11.22 -22.43 -8.33
CA GLN A 20 -10.17 -21.44 -8.28
C GLN A 20 -9.82 -21.37 -6.80
N GLU A 21 -8.65 -21.90 -6.47
CA GLU A 21 -7.99 -21.62 -5.21
C GLU A 21 -7.93 -20.09 -5.18
N ALA A 22 -8.88 -19.50 -4.47
CA ALA A 22 -8.93 -18.07 -4.26
C ALA A 22 -7.70 -17.77 -3.43
N SER A 23 -6.57 -17.53 -4.11
CA SER A 23 -5.36 -17.00 -3.53
C SER A 23 -5.81 -15.85 -2.64
N THR A 24 -5.66 -16.04 -1.34
CA THR A 24 -5.93 -15.05 -0.32
C THR A 24 -4.99 -13.89 -0.65
N MET A 25 -5.49 -12.93 -1.44
CA MET A 25 -4.76 -11.74 -1.81
C MET A 25 -4.60 -10.94 -0.52
N THR A 26 -3.50 -11.17 0.19
CA THR A 26 -3.07 -10.26 1.25
C THR A 26 -2.87 -8.91 0.57
N SER A 27 -3.76 -7.96 0.83
CA SER A 27 -3.58 -6.60 0.33
C SER A 27 -2.27 -6.10 0.93
N VAL A 28 -1.24 -5.95 0.10
CA VAL A 28 0.03 -5.37 0.52
C VAL A 28 -0.23 -3.88 0.73
N ILE A 29 -0.52 -3.51 1.97
CA ILE A 29 -0.67 -2.11 2.35
C ILE A 29 0.74 -1.48 2.31
N PRO A 30 0.97 -0.44 1.48
CA PRO A 30 2.27 0.19 1.41
C PRO A 30 2.59 0.92 2.71
N GLY A 31 3.87 0.98 3.05
CA GLY A 31 4.35 1.74 4.21
C GLY A 31 4.10 3.25 4.04
N PRO A 32 4.06 4.02 5.14
CA PRO A 32 3.65 5.42 5.12
C PRO A 32 4.60 6.34 4.33
N LEU A 33 5.87 5.95 4.17
CA LEU A 33 6.91 6.68 3.41
C LEU A 33 7.44 5.87 2.21
N GLN A 34 6.76 4.78 1.84
CA GLN A 34 7.16 4.00 0.68
C GLN A 34 6.94 4.82 -0.61
N GLN A 35 7.91 4.82 -1.52
CA GLN A 35 7.76 5.50 -2.81
C GLN A 35 6.88 4.69 -3.78
N PRO A 36 6.13 5.35 -4.69
CA PRO A 36 5.99 6.80 -4.83
C PRO A 36 5.06 7.40 -3.74
N LEU A 37 5.37 8.64 -3.33
CA LEU A 37 4.53 9.40 -2.40
C LEU A 37 3.43 10.14 -3.19
N ARG A 38 2.24 10.24 -2.61
CA ARG A 38 1.12 11.04 -3.12
C ARG A 38 1.01 12.38 -2.40
N PHE A 39 1.36 12.40 -1.11
CA PHE A 39 1.27 13.59 -0.25
C PHE A 39 2.64 13.98 0.29
N GLY A 40 2.83 15.29 0.49
CA GLY A 40 4.00 15.85 1.18
C GLY A 40 4.03 15.42 2.64
N VAL A 41 5.16 14.83 3.06
CA VAL A 41 5.30 14.22 4.39
C VAL A 41 5.42 15.24 5.52
N TYR A 42 5.67 16.51 5.20
CA TYR A 42 5.78 17.62 6.14
C TYR A 42 4.57 18.57 6.12
N THR A 43 3.80 18.55 5.04
CA THR A 43 2.70 19.50 4.78
C THR A 43 1.32 18.82 4.79
N GLY A 44 1.25 17.55 4.38
CA GLY A 44 0.01 16.81 4.15
C GLY A 44 -0.70 17.14 2.83
N ILE A 45 -0.11 18.00 2.00
CA ILE A 45 -0.69 18.45 0.72
C ILE A 45 -0.36 17.44 -0.38
N GLU A 46 -1.28 17.21 -1.32
CA GLU A 46 -1.02 16.35 -2.47
C GLU A 46 0.14 16.92 -3.32
N LEU A 47 1.11 16.09 -3.69
CA LEU A 47 2.36 16.57 -4.29
C LEU A 47 2.16 17.32 -5.60
N GLU A 48 1.10 17.00 -6.35
CA GLU A 48 0.73 17.70 -7.59
C GLU A 48 0.26 19.15 -7.34
N LEU A 49 -0.18 19.46 -6.13
CA LEU A 49 -0.72 20.76 -5.73
C LEU A 49 0.23 21.56 -4.82
N GLN A 50 1.27 20.92 -4.30
CA GLN A 50 2.15 21.52 -3.30
C GLN A 50 3.08 22.57 -3.92
N ALA A 51 3.12 23.77 -3.33
CA ALA A 51 4.09 24.77 -3.71
C ALA A 51 5.49 24.44 -3.16
N ALA A 52 6.55 24.83 -3.87
CA ALA A 52 7.92 24.52 -3.48
C ALA A 52 8.33 25.13 -2.11
N ASP A 53 7.75 26.27 -1.75
CA ASP A 53 8.07 27.00 -0.50
C ASP A 53 7.18 26.57 0.69
N GLU A 54 6.33 25.57 0.50
CA GLU A 54 5.38 25.12 1.52
C GLU A 54 6.03 24.17 2.54
N VAL A 55 7.19 23.60 2.19
CA VAL A 55 7.97 22.75 3.08
C VAL A 55 8.73 23.60 4.10
N PRO A 56 8.49 23.42 5.42
CA PRO A 56 9.16 24.20 6.45
C PRO A 56 10.69 24.11 6.37
N THR A 57 11.38 25.21 6.69
CA THR A 57 12.86 25.27 6.67
C THR A 57 13.49 24.17 7.53
N ALA A 58 12.93 23.88 8.71
CA ALA A 58 13.43 22.81 9.58
C ALA A 58 13.40 21.42 8.90
N ALA A 59 12.34 21.13 8.14
CA ALA A 59 12.22 19.89 7.37
C ALA A 59 13.20 19.84 6.20
N ARG A 60 13.44 20.98 5.52
CA ARG A 60 14.47 21.08 4.47
C ARG A 60 15.89 20.83 5.00
N LEU A 61 16.12 21.17 6.27
CA LEU A 61 17.38 20.90 6.98
C LEU A 61 17.44 19.50 7.60
N GLY A 62 16.41 18.67 7.43
CA GLY A 62 16.35 17.31 7.99
C GLY A 62 16.21 17.25 9.52
N LEU A 63 15.83 18.36 10.16
CA LEU A 63 15.70 18.46 11.62
C LEU A 63 14.32 18.05 12.14
N GLU A 64 13.35 17.86 11.25
CA GLU A 64 11.97 17.55 11.60
C GLU A 64 11.58 16.16 11.09
N PRO A 65 11.02 15.28 11.94
CA PRO A 65 10.46 14.01 11.48
C PRO A 65 9.21 14.24 10.62
N PRO A 66 8.87 13.30 9.71
CA PRO A 66 7.69 13.40 8.87
C PRO A 66 6.41 13.37 9.73
N ARG A 67 5.53 14.34 9.51
CA ARG A 67 4.29 14.53 10.29
C ARG A 67 3.06 13.97 9.59
N PHE A 68 3.13 13.71 8.30
CA PHE A 68 2.03 13.24 7.48
C PHE A 68 2.41 11.99 6.69
N CYS A 69 1.44 11.09 6.54
CA CYS A 69 1.62 9.88 5.74
C CYS A 69 1.67 10.24 4.26
N GLY A 70 2.73 9.86 3.56
CA GLY A 70 2.89 10.13 2.13
C GLY A 70 1.93 9.34 1.23
N GLN A 71 1.23 8.33 1.76
CA GLN A 71 0.24 7.54 1.01
C GLN A 71 -1.19 8.13 1.08
N CYS A 72 -1.59 8.75 2.20
CA CYS A 72 -2.97 9.25 2.37
C CYS A 72 -3.13 10.61 3.03
N GLY A 73 -2.04 11.36 3.26
CA GLY A 73 -2.07 12.73 3.79
C GLY A 73 -2.51 12.85 5.25
N ARG A 74 -2.79 11.75 5.95
CA ARG A 74 -3.22 11.78 7.35
C ARG A 74 -2.04 12.14 8.26
N ARG A 75 -2.28 13.02 9.24
CA ARG A 75 -1.30 13.31 10.30
C ARG A 75 -0.97 12.04 11.08
N MET A 76 0.32 11.75 11.21
CA MET A 76 0.83 10.61 11.94
C MET A 76 1.02 10.95 13.42
N VAL A 77 1.04 9.92 14.26
CA VAL A 77 1.56 10.06 15.63
C VAL A 77 3.07 9.87 15.54
N VAL A 78 3.83 10.88 15.99
CA VAL A 78 5.29 10.86 15.94
C VAL A 78 5.84 10.79 17.36
N GLN A 79 6.78 9.89 17.59
CA GLN A 79 7.54 9.81 18.83
C GLN A 79 9.02 10.05 18.52
N VAL A 80 9.60 11.02 19.20
CA VAL A 80 11.02 11.39 19.07
C VAL A 80 11.79 10.84 20.26
N ARG A 81 12.92 10.19 19.95
CA ARG A 81 13.87 9.59 20.89
C ARG A 81 15.26 10.19 20.65
N PRO A 82 16.20 10.08 21.61
CA PRO A 82 17.56 10.58 21.40
C PRO A 82 18.29 9.94 20.20
N ASP A 83 17.97 8.70 19.87
CA ASP A 83 18.56 7.88 18.82
C ASP A 83 17.80 7.94 17.48
N GLY A 84 16.64 8.60 17.43
CA GLY A 84 15.82 8.66 16.22
C GLY A 84 14.35 8.98 16.48
N TRP A 85 13.48 8.48 15.61
CA TRP A 85 12.04 8.68 15.72
C TRP A 85 11.26 7.53 15.07
N ASP A 86 10.05 7.32 15.56
CA ASP A 86 9.03 6.54 14.85
C ASP A 86 7.82 7.40 14.51
N ALA A 87 7.16 7.06 13.40
CA ALA A 87 5.95 7.71 12.96
C ALA A 87 4.91 6.68 12.52
N ARG A 88 3.71 6.76 13.12
CA ARG A 88 2.62 5.82 12.88
C ARG A 88 1.44 6.45 12.15
N CYS A 89 1.09 5.89 11.01
CA CYS A 89 -0.16 6.10 10.31
C CYS A 89 -1.17 5.02 10.71
N SER A 90 -2.42 5.42 10.97
CA SER A 90 -3.49 4.47 11.31
C SER A 90 -3.85 3.50 10.17
N ARG A 91 -3.52 3.84 8.92
CA ARG A 91 -3.85 3.04 7.72
C ARG A 91 -2.65 2.31 7.15
N HIS A 92 -1.50 2.96 7.09
CA HIS A 92 -0.30 2.48 6.37
C HIS A 92 0.78 1.92 7.29
N GLY A 93 0.53 1.89 8.61
CA GLY A 93 1.46 1.33 9.58
C GLY A 93 2.50 2.33 10.09
N THR A 94 3.59 1.79 10.62
CA THR A 94 4.66 2.55 11.29
C THR A 94 5.92 2.55 10.42
N VAL A 95 6.69 3.63 10.52
CA VAL A 95 8.06 3.71 10.01
C VAL A 95 8.97 4.18 11.13
N ASP A 96 10.19 3.65 11.16
CA ASP A 96 11.25 4.08 12.07
C ASP A 96 12.41 4.68 11.28
N SER A 97 13.01 5.72 11.83
CA SER A 97 14.24 6.34 11.31
C SER A 97 15.38 5.34 11.09
N SER A 98 15.51 4.30 11.93
CA SER A 98 16.54 3.26 11.80
C SER A 98 16.45 2.53 10.45
N GLU A 99 15.24 2.34 9.94
CA GLU A 99 14.96 1.60 8.70
C GLU A 99 15.18 2.45 7.44
N LEU A 100 15.21 3.77 7.59
CA LEU A 100 15.41 4.72 6.48
C LEU A 100 16.89 4.96 6.19
N GLY A 101 17.77 4.86 7.20
CA GLY A 101 19.22 5.05 7.05
C GLY A 101 19.98 3.81 6.54
N GLN A 102 19.31 2.66 6.42
CA GLN A 102 19.92 1.38 5.99
C GLN A 102 19.81 1.13 4.47
N ARG A 103 19.54 2.16 3.66
CA ARG A 103 19.31 2.08 2.21
C ARG A 103 20.23 3.03 1.48
#